data_AF-E6SWQ1-F1
#
_entry.id   AF-E6SWQ1-F1
#
_cell.length_a   1.000
_cell.length_b   1.000
_cell.length_c   1.000
_cell.angle_alpha   90.00
_cell.angle_beta   90.00
_cell.angle_gamma   90.00
#
_symmetry.space_group_name_H-M   'P 1'
#
loop_
_entity.id
_entity.type
_entity.pdbx_description
1 polymer ?
#
loop_
_entity_poly.entity_id
_entity_poly.type
_entity_poly.pdbx_seq_one_letter_code
_entity_poly.pdbx_strand_id
1 'polypeptide(L)'
;MLHNFHTSTAGIPLPEKFTFPFCYTPHPLCVLATEEVQKYLREQGHWQEELAQGKMFGVLVVKTPQGETGYLAAFSGILAGKNVHPFFVPPVYDLLQPQGFFKIEEEQISHINARIGQLEQDEDYKRQTGQLATLRQTARETLEEARRQQKAAKERREERRRKAALSPEHRMTAEEEKALIRESQFLKAEYKRMERAWNERIAPLQQTVSTHEDRIQALKTERKTRSAALQQRLFEQFRMLNYRGEVKTLCDIFAQTVHKTPPAGAGECAAPKLLQQAYLHGWKPVAMAEFWWGESPKTEIRHHGHYYPACKGKCEPILKHMLQGLEVDENPLLKELQSAGKEKELETVYEDKWLVVVSKPAGMLTVPGKEETVSVYSLMRERYPEADGPLIVHRLDMATSGLLVIAKTKQVHQHLQAQFKNRSVKKRYIALLKDTVTRDWGTIELPLCLNPLDRPRQMVHPEHGKPALTNFEVLERKGNHTRIAFYPRTGRTHQLRVHTAHPLGLHCPIIGDELYGEKAERLYLHAEVLEFIHPITGEKMKISRKADF
;
A
#
# COMPACT_ATOMS: atom_id res chain seq x y z
N MET A 1 -6.12 -36.97 -7.34
CA MET A 1 -4.82 -36.33 -7.01
C MET A 1 -4.80 -36.02 -5.53
N LEU A 2 -4.88 -37.07 -4.70
CA LEU A 2 -4.75 -36.97 -3.25
C LEU A 2 -3.39 -37.55 -2.92
N HIS A 3 -2.54 -36.77 -2.26
CA HIS A 3 -1.22 -37.23 -1.82
C HIS A 3 -1.34 -37.93 -0.48
N ASN A 4 -0.64 -39.06 -0.36
CA ASN A 4 -0.46 -39.76 0.90
C ASN A 4 0.79 -39.21 1.59
N PHE A 5 0.77 -39.15 2.92
CA PHE A 5 1.96 -38.78 3.69
C PHE A 5 3.00 -39.89 3.60
N HIS A 6 4.24 -39.52 3.23
CA HIS A 6 5.38 -40.41 3.24
C HIS A 6 6.03 -40.48 4.63
N THR A 7 5.89 -39.42 5.42
CA THR A 7 6.29 -39.36 6.82
C THR A 7 5.15 -39.83 7.72
N SER A 8 5.47 -40.58 8.78
CA SER A 8 4.45 -41.05 9.73
C SER A 8 3.70 -39.87 10.35
N THR A 9 2.37 -39.92 10.29
CA THR A 9 1.46 -38.97 10.95
C THR A 9 0.97 -39.48 12.30
N ALA A 10 1.47 -40.65 12.75
CA ALA A 10 1.08 -41.27 14.01
C ALA A 10 1.39 -40.34 15.19
N GLY A 11 0.39 -40.09 16.04
CA GLY A 11 0.51 -39.24 17.23
C GLY A 11 0.21 -37.76 16.99
N ILE A 12 -0.06 -37.33 15.76
CA ILE A 12 -0.53 -35.96 15.48
C ILE A 12 -2.07 -35.97 15.47
N PRO A 13 -2.75 -35.38 16.47
CA PRO A 13 -4.21 -35.33 16.49
C PRO A 13 -4.74 -34.48 15.33
N LEU A 14 -5.90 -34.85 14.79
CA LEU A 14 -6.62 -33.98 13.87
C LEU A 14 -7.26 -32.83 14.66
N PRO A 15 -7.28 -31.60 14.13
CA PRO A 15 -8.01 -30.52 14.76
C PRO A 15 -9.52 -30.81 14.74
N GLU A 16 -10.23 -30.37 15.78
CA GLU A 16 -11.68 -30.58 15.88
C GLU A 16 -12.45 -29.78 14.82
N LYS A 17 -11.99 -28.55 14.55
CA LYS A 17 -12.51 -27.64 13.56
C LYS A 17 -11.46 -27.34 12.49
N PHE A 18 -11.89 -26.83 11.35
CA PHE A 18 -10.99 -26.38 10.31
C PHE A 18 -10.18 -25.17 10.77
N THR A 19 -8.86 -25.20 10.58
CA THR A 19 -7.95 -24.12 11.01
C THR A 19 -8.33 -22.78 10.37
N PHE A 20 -8.37 -21.70 11.16
CA PHE A 20 -8.76 -20.36 10.69
C PHE A 20 -7.75 -19.78 9.67
N PRO A 21 -8.10 -19.61 8.38
CA PRO A 21 -7.10 -19.39 7.32
C PRO A 21 -6.53 -17.97 7.22
N PHE A 22 -7.04 -17.03 8.03
CA PHE A 22 -6.67 -15.61 7.95
C PHE A 22 -5.66 -15.15 9.02
N CYS A 23 -5.35 -16.00 10.00
CA CYS A 23 -4.31 -15.80 11.01
C CYS A 23 -4.14 -17.09 11.81
N TYR A 24 -3.01 -17.79 11.66
CA TYR A 24 -2.73 -18.98 12.47
C TYR A 24 -1.29 -19.46 12.32
N THR A 25 -0.90 -20.29 13.29
CA THR A 25 0.28 -21.16 13.22
C THR A 25 -0.10 -22.43 12.46
N PRO A 26 0.63 -22.83 11.39
CA PRO A 26 0.33 -24.04 10.63
C PRO A 26 0.20 -25.27 11.52
N HIS A 27 -0.83 -26.09 11.25
CA HIS A 27 -0.99 -27.36 11.94
C HIS A 27 0.19 -28.31 11.60
N PRO A 28 0.66 -29.18 12.51
CA PRO A 28 1.80 -30.07 12.24
C PRO A 28 1.65 -30.94 10.98
N LEU A 29 0.44 -31.41 10.68
CA LEU A 29 0.17 -32.13 9.42
C LEU A 29 0.40 -31.26 8.17
N CYS A 30 0.09 -29.97 8.24
CA CYS A 30 0.36 -29.04 7.14
C CYS A 30 1.85 -28.76 7.00
N VAL A 31 2.61 -28.76 8.10
CA VAL A 31 4.07 -28.65 8.06
C VAL A 31 4.69 -29.85 7.34
N LEU A 32 4.28 -31.08 7.70
CA LEU A 32 4.73 -32.29 7.01
C LEU A 32 4.38 -32.29 5.51
N ALA A 33 3.14 -31.94 5.16
CA ALA A 33 2.74 -31.81 3.77
C ALA A 33 3.57 -30.75 3.03
N THR A 34 3.86 -29.62 3.70
CA THR A 34 4.70 -28.56 3.13
C THR A 34 6.12 -29.05 2.87
N GLU A 35 6.74 -29.78 3.80
CA GLU A 35 8.08 -30.35 3.61
C GLU A 35 8.15 -31.28 2.38
N GLU A 36 7.13 -32.09 2.16
CA GLU A 36 7.02 -32.95 0.97
C GLU A 36 6.88 -32.13 -0.33
N VAL A 37 6.04 -31.09 -0.33
CA VAL A 37 5.93 -30.15 -1.47
C VAL A 37 7.28 -29.46 -1.73
N GLN A 38 7.96 -28.99 -0.69
CA GLN A 38 9.26 -28.35 -0.80
C GLN A 38 10.32 -29.30 -1.37
N LYS A 39 10.31 -30.58 -0.95
CA LYS A 39 11.18 -31.61 -1.53
C LYS A 39 10.91 -31.77 -3.03
N TYR A 40 9.64 -31.91 -3.42
CA TYR A 40 9.25 -32.01 -4.82
C TYR A 40 9.73 -30.79 -5.64
N LEU A 41 9.59 -29.57 -5.10
CA LEU A 41 10.05 -28.34 -5.75
C LEU A 41 11.56 -28.31 -5.99
N ARG A 42 12.37 -28.79 -5.02
CA ARG A 42 13.84 -28.86 -5.16
C ARG A 42 14.28 -29.83 -6.27
N GLU A 43 13.50 -30.87 -6.52
CA GLU A 43 13.78 -31.88 -7.55
C GLU A 43 13.44 -31.38 -8.97
N GLN A 44 12.65 -30.30 -9.11
CA GLN A 44 12.30 -29.73 -10.42
C GLN A 44 13.37 -28.76 -10.94
N GLY A 45 14.49 -29.31 -11.45
CA GLY A 45 15.62 -28.50 -11.96
C GLY A 45 15.23 -27.43 -13.00
N HIS A 46 14.24 -27.72 -13.85
CA HIS A 46 13.74 -26.81 -14.88
C HIS A 46 12.88 -25.65 -14.35
N TRP A 47 12.53 -25.64 -13.05
CA TRP A 47 11.78 -24.54 -12.42
C TRP A 47 12.67 -23.59 -11.62
N GLN A 48 13.97 -23.88 -11.47
CA GLN A 48 14.85 -23.16 -10.55
C GLN A 48 14.85 -21.64 -10.75
N GLU A 49 14.95 -21.17 -11.99
CA GLU A 49 14.97 -19.73 -12.28
C GLU A 49 13.65 -19.04 -11.90
N GLU A 50 12.50 -19.66 -12.19
CA GLU A 50 11.20 -19.07 -11.86
C GLU A 50 10.92 -19.16 -10.34
N LEU A 51 11.27 -20.28 -9.71
CA LEU A 51 11.14 -20.46 -8.27
C LEU A 51 12.05 -19.49 -7.49
N ALA A 52 13.21 -19.13 -8.05
CA ALA A 52 14.07 -18.11 -7.46
C ALA A 52 13.39 -16.74 -7.40
N GLN A 53 12.49 -16.41 -8.34
CA GLN A 53 11.77 -15.13 -8.38
C GLN A 53 10.64 -15.02 -7.34
N GLY A 54 10.29 -16.11 -6.65
CA GLY A 54 9.27 -16.11 -5.62
C GLY A 54 7.89 -16.55 -6.12
N LYS A 55 7.26 -17.50 -5.41
CA LYS A 55 5.88 -17.92 -5.65
C LYS A 55 5.19 -18.40 -4.37
N MET A 56 3.88 -18.18 -4.28
CA MET A 56 3.06 -18.73 -3.21
C MET A 56 2.63 -20.16 -3.53
N PHE A 57 2.79 -21.06 -2.57
CA PHE A 57 2.31 -22.42 -2.57
C PHE A 57 1.36 -22.66 -1.40
N GLY A 58 0.54 -23.70 -1.48
CA GLY A 58 -0.31 -24.09 -0.37
C GLY A 58 -0.59 -25.57 -0.33
N VAL A 59 -0.89 -26.04 0.87
CA VAL A 59 -1.32 -27.41 1.17
C VAL A 59 -2.65 -27.41 1.89
N LEU A 60 -3.46 -28.43 1.62
CA LEU A 60 -4.72 -28.67 2.32
C LEU A 60 -4.79 -30.13 2.73
N VAL A 61 -4.78 -30.37 4.03
CA VAL A 61 -5.05 -31.68 4.61
C VAL A 61 -6.56 -31.92 4.53
N VAL A 62 -6.93 -33.09 4.02
CA VAL A 62 -8.33 -33.48 3.83
C VAL A 62 -8.58 -34.88 4.37
N LYS A 63 -9.83 -35.15 4.73
CA LYS A 63 -10.33 -36.47 5.05
C LYS A 63 -11.31 -36.93 3.97
N THR A 64 -11.09 -38.11 3.40
CA THR A 64 -11.98 -38.69 2.39
C THR A 64 -13.26 -39.25 3.04
N PRO A 65 -14.34 -39.48 2.27
CA PRO A 65 -15.52 -40.20 2.75
C PRO A 65 -15.21 -41.58 3.33
N GLN A 66 -14.13 -42.22 2.86
CA GLN A 66 -13.65 -43.52 3.35
C GLN A 66 -12.86 -43.41 4.67
N GLY A 67 -12.62 -42.20 5.16
CA GLY A 67 -11.93 -41.93 6.41
C GLY A 67 -10.42 -41.77 6.29
N GLU A 68 -9.86 -41.87 5.09
CA GLU A 68 -8.43 -41.71 4.83
C GLU A 68 -8.02 -40.24 4.94
N THR A 69 -6.84 -40.01 5.52
CA THR A 69 -6.26 -38.66 5.63
C THR A 69 -5.13 -38.51 4.62
N GLY A 70 -5.22 -37.48 3.79
CA GLY A 70 -4.19 -37.13 2.82
C GLY A 70 -4.10 -35.61 2.66
N TYR A 71 -3.32 -35.16 1.69
CA TYR A 71 -3.21 -33.73 1.40
C TYR A 71 -3.27 -33.41 -0.09
N LEU A 72 -3.67 -32.17 -0.37
CA LEU A 72 -3.63 -31.55 -1.69
C LEU A 72 -2.55 -30.47 -1.70
N ALA A 73 -1.96 -30.21 -2.87
CA ALA A 73 -0.99 -29.14 -3.07
C ALA A 73 -1.44 -28.21 -4.20
N ALA A 74 -1.17 -26.91 -4.06
CA ALA A 74 -1.46 -25.90 -5.07
C ALA A 74 -0.37 -24.82 -5.10
N PHE A 75 -0.34 -24.04 -6.17
CA PHE A 75 0.50 -22.85 -6.31
C PHE A 75 -0.34 -21.66 -6.79
N SER A 76 0.16 -20.43 -6.66
CA SER A 76 -0.52 -19.24 -7.16
C SER A 76 -0.21 -18.94 -8.64
N GLY A 77 -1.23 -18.56 -9.42
CA GLY A 77 -1.07 -18.15 -10.82
C GLY A 77 -0.54 -19.27 -11.73
N ILE A 78 0.52 -18.96 -12.48
CA ILE A 78 1.18 -19.82 -13.47
C ILE A 78 2.55 -20.26 -12.92
N LEU A 79 2.98 -21.48 -13.22
CA LEU A 79 4.28 -22.05 -12.90
C LEU A 79 4.87 -22.71 -14.15
N ALA A 80 6.10 -22.37 -14.52
CA ALA A 80 6.81 -22.86 -15.70
C ALA A 80 5.99 -22.73 -16.99
N GLY A 81 5.33 -21.57 -17.17
CA GLY A 81 4.48 -21.26 -18.32
C GLY A 81 3.15 -22.03 -18.38
N LYS A 82 2.82 -22.83 -17.36
CA LYS A 82 1.59 -23.64 -17.30
C LYS A 82 0.85 -23.44 -15.97
N ASN A 83 -0.46 -23.64 -15.99
CA ASN A 83 -1.32 -23.61 -14.80
C ASN A 83 -1.78 -25.02 -14.37
N VAL A 84 -1.49 -26.05 -15.16
CA VAL A 84 -1.78 -27.46 -14.88
C VAL A 84 -0.47 -28.23 -14.76
N HIS A 85 -0.29 -28.92 -13.63
CA HIS A 85 0.86 -29.76 -13.32
C HIS A 85 0.39 -31.03 -12.60
N PRO A 86 0.97 -32.22 -12.85
CA PRO A 86 0.48 -33.47 -12.26
C PRO A 86 0.51 -33.53 -10.71
N PHE A 87 1.42 -32.80 -10.07
CA PHE A 87 1.57 -32.78 -8.62
C PHE A 87 0.62 -31.80 -7.91
N PHE A 88 0.02 -30.85 -8.64
CA PHE A 88 -0.78 -29.77 -8.08
C PHE A 88 -2.21 -29.81 -8.58
N VAL A 89 -3.15 -29.45 -7.72
CA VAL A 89 -4.58 -29.39 -8.07
C VAL A 89 -4.79 -28.47 -9.29
N PRO A 90 -5.74 -28.81 -10.18
CA PRO A 90 -6.01 -28.01 -11.37
C PRO A 90 -6.47 -26.59 -11.02
N PRO A 91 -6.38 -25.64 -11.97
CA PRO A 91 -6.99 -24.33 -11.80
C PRO A 91 -8.52 -24.45 -11.72
N VAL A 92 -9.16 -23.52 -11.00
CA VAL A 92 -10.65 -23.45 -10.99
C VAL A 92 -11.19 -23.24 -12.40
N TYR A 93 -10.49 -22.42 -13.19
CA TYR A 93 -10.76 -22.19 -14.60
C TYR A 93 -9.43 -22.10 -15.36
N ASP A 94 -9.34 -22.80 -16.49
CA ASP A 94 -8.13 -22.81 -17.33
C ASP A 94 -8.15 -21.65 -18.33
N LEU A 95 -7.46 -20.56 -17.96
CA LEU A 95 -7.30 -19.37 -18.79
C LEU A 95 -6.20 -19.48 -19.86
N LEU A 96 -5.38 -20.54 -19.84
CA LEU A 96 -4.27 -20.73 -20.80
C LEU A 96 -4.67 -21.58 -22.00
N GLN A 97 -5.94 -21.97 -22.13
CA GLN A 97 -6.43 -22.69 -23.29
C GLN A 97 -6.16 -21.90 -24.58
N PRO A 98 -5.39 -22.44 -25.54
CA PRO A 98 -4.99 -21.69 -26.74
C PRO A 98 -6.16 -21.18 -27.58
N GLN A 99 -7.29 -21.91 -27.59
CA GLN A 99 -8.52 -21.53 -28.28
C GLN A 99 -9.56 -20.88 -27.36
N GLY A 100 -9.20 -20.61 -26.10
CA GLY A 100 -10.07 -19.95 -25.14
C GLY A 100 -10.29 -18.49 -25.51
N PHE A 101 -11.48 -17.96 -25.22
CA PHE A 101 -11.82 -16.56 -25.47
C PHE A 101 -10.82 -15.57 -24.86
N PHE A 102 -10.16 -15.98 -23.76
CA PHE A 102 -9.18 -15.15 -23.06
C PHE A 102 -7.94 -14.89 -23.91
N LYS A 103 -7.34 -15.93 -24.48
CA LYS A 103 -6.14 -15.81 -25.32
C LYS A 103 -6.40 -15.03 -26.60
N ILE A 104 -7.54 -15.28 -27.23
CA ILE A 104 -7.97 -14.58 -28.45
C ILE A 104 -8.12 -13.08 -28.21
N GLU A 105 -8.82 -12.67 -27.14
CA GLU A 105 -9.02 -11.24 -26.85
C GLU A 105 -7.74 -10.58 -26.29
N GLU A 106 -6.92 -11.31 -25.53
CA GLU A 106 -5.60 -10.86 -25.07
C GLU A 106 -4.67 -10.50 -26.25
N GLU A 107 -4.68 -11.31 -27.30
CA GLU A 107 -3.92 -11.04 -28.53
C GLU A 107 -4.44 -9.79 -29.25
N GLN A 108 -5.77 -9.62 -29.37
CA GLN A 108 -6.37 -8.41 -29.96
C GLN A 108 -6.00 -7.14 -29.17
N ILE A 109 -6.05 -7.19 -27.84
CA ILE A 109 -5.61 -6.08 -26.98
C ILE A 109 -4.11 -5.80 -27.17
N SER A 110 -3.29 -6.84 -27.33
CA SER A 110 -1.86 -6.70 -27.57
C SER A 110 -1.56 -6.03 -28.92
N HIS A 111 -2.34 -6.34 -29.97
CA HIS A 111 -2.27 -5.62 -31.24
C HIS A 111 -2.63 -4.14 -31.11
N ILE A 112 -3.65 -3.80 -30.31
CA ILE A 112 -3.99 -2.39 -30.04
C ILE A 112 -2.83 -1.68 -29.33
N ASN A 113 -2.21 -2.31 -28.34
CA ASN A 113 -1.04 -1.76 -27.65
C ASN A 113 0.12 -1.52 -28.62
N ALA A 114 0.43 -2.49 -29.49
CA ALA A 114 1.46 -2.33 -30.51
C ALA A 114 1.16 -1.15 -31.45
N ARG A 115 -0.10 -0.98 -31.86
CA ARG A 115 -0.53 0.13 -32.72
C ARG A 115 -0.45 1.49 -32.02
N ILE A 116 -0.80 1.57 -30.72
CA ILE A 116 -0.59 2.78 -29.91
C ILE A 116 0.90 3.13 -29.88
N GLY A 117 1.76 2.15 -29.58
CA GLY A 117 3.20 2.35 -29.56
C GLY A 117 3.77 2.84 -30.90
N GLN A 118 3.31 2.29 -32.02
CA GLN A 118 3.68 2.75 -33.36
C GLN A 118 3.27 4.21 -33.61
N LEU A 119 2.05 4.61 -33.24
CA LEU A 119 1.58 5.98 -33.41
C LEU A 119 2.31 6.97 -32.49
N GLU A 120 2.61 6.58 -31.24
CA GLU A 120 3.36 7.42 -30.29
C GLU A 120 4.83 7.58 -30.70
N GLN A 121 5.40 6.57 -31.38
CA GLN A 121 6.78 6.59 -31.87
C GLN A 121 6.93 7.14 -33.28
N ASP A 122 5.84 7.46 -33.97
CA ASP A 122 5.84 8.01 -35.32
C ASP A 122 6.69 9.29 -35.39
N GLU A 123 7.67 9.28 -36.31
CA GLU A 123 8.67 10.36 -36.43
C GLU A 123 8.06 11.66 -36.96
N ASP A 124 7.03 11.57 -37.82
CA ASP A 124 6.33 12.75 -38.31
C ASP A 124 5.52 13.40 -37.18
N TYR A 125 4.85 12.58 -36.36
CA TYR A 125 4.13 13.06 -35.17
C TYR A 125 5.06 13.75 -34.17
N LYS A 126 6.21 13.13 -33.83
CA LYS A 126 7.20 13.74 -32.93
C LYS A 126 7.72 15.06 -33.50
N ARG A 127 8.06 15.09 -34.79
CA ARG A 127 8.54 16.30 -35.47
C ARG A 127 7.50 17.42 -35.43
N GLN A 128 6.24 17.12 -35.78
CA GLN A 128 5.14 18.10 -35.77
C GLN A 128 4.83 18.61 -34.36
N THR A 129 4.87 17.73 -33.36
CA THR A 129 4.68 18.11 -31.94
C THR A 129 5.79 19.04 -31.47
N GLY A 130 7.04 18.73 -31.82
CA GLY A 130 8.19 19.60 -31.53
C GLY A 130 8.06 20.97 -32.21
N GLN A 131 7.73 20.99 -33.50
CA GLN A 131 7.48 22.23 -34.25
C GLN A 131 6.36 23.07 -33.63
N LEU A 132 5.25 22.42 -33.22
CA LEU A 132 4.13 23.09 -32.57
C LEU A 132 4.54 23.71 -31.22
N ALA A 133 5.34 22.98 -30.43
CA ALA A 133 5.86 23.48 -29.16
C ALA A 133 6.76 24.71 -29.36
N THR A 134 7.70 24.65 -30.31
CA THR A 134 8.55 25.79 -30.67
C THR A 134 7.72 26.97 -31.15
N LEU A 135 6.77 26.75 -32.05
CA LEU A 135 5.92 27.80 -32.62
C LEU A 135 5.07 28.51 -31.54
N ARG A 136 4.50 27.73 -30.61
CA ARG A 136 3.76 28.25 -29.46
C ARG A 136 4.65 29.03 -28.50
N GLN A 137 5.87 28.56 -28.28
CA GLN A 137 6.84 29.27 -27.45
C GLN A 137 7.23 30.62 -28.06
N THR A 138 7.59 30.66 -29.35
CA THR A 138 7.91 31.91 -30.05
C THR A 138 6.73 32.88 -30.05
N ALA A 139 5.51 32.39 -30.28
CA ALA A 139 4.31 33.21 -30.21
C ALA A 139 4.13 33.82 -28.82
N ARG A 140 4.32 33.03 -27.77
CA ARG A 140 4.22 33.48 -26.38
C ARG A 140 5.25 34.56 -26.05
N GLU A 141 6.52 34.31 -26.34
CA GLU A 141 7.61 35.27 -26.11
C GLU A 141 7.37 36.60 -26.85
N THR A 142 6.95 36.51 -28.11
CA THR A 142 6.63 37.67 -28.95
C THR A 142 5.46 38.50 -28.37
N LEU A 143 4.40 37.82 -27.92
CA LEU A 143 3.23 38.50 -27.32
C LEU A 143 3.54 39.04 -25.92
N GLU A 144 4.39 38.38 -25.14
CA GLU A 144 4.85 38.87 -23.83
C GLU A 144 5.71 40.14 -24.00
N GLU A 145 6.59 40.19 -25.01
CA GLU A 145 7.37 41.39 -25.33
C GLU A 145 6.48 42.55 -25.79
N ALA A 146 5.51 42.29 -26.68
CA ALA A 146 4.53 43.31 -27.09
C ALA A 146 3.71 43.85 -25.90
N ARG A 147 3.36 43.00 -24.92
CA ARG A 147 2.73 43.43 -23.66
C ARG A 147 3.65 44.30 -22.81
N ARG A 148 4.95 43.96 -22.71
CA ARG A 148 5.94 44.78 -22.00
C ARG A 148 6.06 46.17 -22.63
N GLN A 149 6.12 46.25 -23.95
CA GLN A 149 6.17 47.54 -24.67
C GLN A 149 4.91 48.36 -24.45
N GLN A 150 3.72 47.74 -24.47
CA GLN A 150 2.47 48.43 -24.12
C GLN A 150 2.48 48.97 -22.69
N LYS A 151 2.99 48.20 -21.72
CA LYS A 151 3.11 48.62 -20.32
C LYS A 151 4.07 49.81 -20.17
N ALA A 152 5.27 49.71 -20.74
CA ALA A 152 6.25 50.80 -20.70
C ALA A 152 5.72 52.08 -21.38
N ALA A 153 5.05 51.95 -22.53
CA ALA A 153 4.43 53.09 -23.21
C ALA A 153 3.29 53.70 -22.37
N LYS A 154 2.52 52.87 -21.65
CA LYS A 154 1.49 53.36 -20.71
C LYS A 154 2.12 54.16 -19.57
N GLU A 155 3.19 53.65 -18.96
CA GLU A 155 3.92 54.34 -17.88
C GLU A 155 4.49 55.69 -18.36
N ARG A 156 5.11 55.74 -19.55
CA ARG A 156 5.60 57.00 -20.15
C ARG A 156 4.48 58.02 -20.37
N ARG A 157 3.31 57.56 -20.85
CA ARG A 157 2.13 58.43 -21.02
C ARG A 157 1.61 58.98 -19.70
N GLU A 158 1.56 58.14 -18.67
CA GLU A 158 1.15 58.56 -17.32
C GLU A 158 2.14 59.57 -16.71
N GLU A 159 3.45 59.34 -16.87
CA GLU A 159 4.48 60.27 -16.42
C GLU A 159 4.41 61.62 -17.16
N ARG A 160 4.21 61.62 -18.49
CA ARG A 160 4.06 62.85 -19.28
C ARG A 160 2.84 63.65 -18.84
N ARG A 161 1.70 62.98 -18.61
CA ARG A 161 0.47 63.60 -18.08
C ARG A 161 0.69 64.18 -16.69
N ARG A 162 1.42 63.48 -15.82
CA ARG A 162 1.78 63.97 -14.48
C ARG A 162 2.68 65.22 -14.54
N LYS A 163 3.71 65.23 -15.38
CA LYS A 163 4.59 66.41 -15.57
C LYS A 163 3.82 67.62 -16.11
N ALA A 164 2.91 67.40 -17.06
CA ALA A 164 2.05 68.45 -17.60
C ALA A 164 1.09 69.06 -16.56
N ALA A 165 0.71 68.30 -15.53
CA ALA A 165 -0.16 68.78 -14.45
C ALA A 165 0.60 69.57 -13.36
N LEU A 166 1.92 69.41 -13.24
CA LEU A 166 2.74 69.96 -12.15
C LEU A 166 3.39 71.32 -12.46
N SER A 167 3.58 71.67 -13.74
CA SER A 167 4.25 72.93 -14.13
C SER A 167 3.55 73.61 -15.32
N PRO A 168 3.24 74.93 -15.23
CA PRO A 168 2.68 75.70 -16.34
C PRO A 168 3.56 75.72 -17.60
N GLU A 169 4.88 75.60 -17.44
CA GLU A 169 5.86 75.57 -18.54
C GLU A 169 5.82 74.26 -19.35
N HIS A 170 5.25 73.19 -18.78
CA HIS A 170 5.20 71.85 -19.38
C HIS A 170 3.79 71.45 -19.83
N ARG A 171 2.88 72.43 -19.94
CA ARG A 171 1.47 72.22 -20.28
C ARG A 171 1.34 71.47 -21.61
N MET A 172 0.54 70.40 -21.60
CA MET A 172 0.38 69.54 -22.77
C MET A 172 -0.50 70.23 -23.82
N THR A 173 -0.11 70.15 -25.09
CA THR A 173 -0.94 70.70 -26.18
C THR A 173 -2.05 69.72 -26.57
N ALA A 174 -3.12 70.22 -27.19
CA ALA A 174 -4.20 69.37 -27.69
C ALA A 174 -3.75 68.39 -28.79
N GLU A 175 -2.69 68.74 -29.54
CA GLU A 175 -2.08 67.88 -30.55
C GLU A 175 -1.28 66.74 -29.91
N GLU A 176 -0.51 67.02 -28.86
CA GLU A 176 0.21 66.02 -28.08
C GLU A 176 -0.76 65.01 -27.44
N GLU A 177 -1.88 65.46 -26.88
CA GLU A 177 -2.87 64.57 -26.28
C GLU A 177 -3.49 63.60 -27.30
N LYS A 178 -3.84 64.10 -28.49
CA LYS A 178 -4.33 63.28 -29.60
C LYS A 178 -3.27 62.27 -30.05
N ALA A 179 -1.99 62.66 -30.08
CA ALA A 179 -0.90 61.75 -30.42
C ALA A 179 -0.76 60.60 -29.42
N LEU A 180 -0.84 60.87 -28.11
CA LEU A 180 -0.77 59.84 -27.06
C LEU A 180 -1.96 58.85 -27.11
N ILE A 181 -3.15 59.33 -27.44
CA ILE A 181 -4.33 58.47 -27.64
C ILE A 181 -4.16 57.57 -28.86
N ARG A 182 -3.70 58.14 -29.98
CA ARG A 182 -3.41 57.37 -31.21
C ARG A 182 -2.34 56.31 -30.99
N GLU A 183 -1.27 56.62 -30.26
CA GLU A 183 -0.22 55.66 -29.89
C GLU A 183 -0.81 54.47 -29.09
N SER A 184 -1.65 54.75 -28.10
CA SER A 184 -2.32 53.70 -27.30
C SER A 184 -3.24 52.82 -28.14
N GLN A 185 -4.05 53.41 -29.02
CA GLN A 185 -4.94 52.68 -29.91
C GLN A 185 -4.14 51.83 -30.91
N PHE A 186 -3.07 52.38 -31.47
CA PHE A 186 -2.17 51.70 -32.40
C PHE A 186 -1.54 50.47 -31.75
N LEU A 187 -0.91 50.61 -30.58
CA LEU A 187 -0.27 49.48 -29.89
C LEU A 187 -1.25 48.37 -29.53
N LYS A 188 -2.49 48.71 -29.15
CA LYS A 188 -3.55 47.72 -28.89
C LYS A 188 -3.97 46.98 -30.16
N ALA A 189 -4.10 47.71 -31.27
CA ALA A 189 -4.45 47.13 -32.57
C ALA A 189 -3.33 46.25 -33.14
N GLU A 190 -2.07 46.67 -33.00
CA GLU A 190 -0.88 45.88 -33.36
C GLU A 190 -0.84 44.56 -32.57
N TYR A 191 -1.03 44.60 -31.25
CA TYR A 191 -1.05 43.38 -30.43
C TYR A 191 -2.12 42.38 -30.88
N LYS A 192 -3.34 42.86 -31.14
CA LYS A 192 -4.42 42.00 -31.65
C LYS A 192 -4.11 41.42 -33.04
N ARG A 193 -3.45 42.20 -33.92
CA ARG A 193 -3.00 41.73 -35.23
C ARG A 193 -1.94 40.63 -35.09
N MET A 194 -0.98 40.82 -34.20
CA MET A 194 0.06 39.81 -33.89
C MET A 194 -0.56 38.53 -33.32
N GLU A 195 -1.47 38.65 -32.36
CA GLU A 195 -2.18 37.50 -31.76
C GLU A 195 -2.94 36.71 -32.83
N ARG A 196 -3.69 37.39 -33.70
CA ARG A 196 -4.40 36.75 -34.81
C ARG A 196 -3.45 36.04 -35.78
N ALA A 197 -2.36 36.71 -36.18
CA ALA A 197 -1.37 36.14 -37.10
C ALA A 197 -0.69 34.89 -36.52
N TRP A 198 -0.40 34.88 -35.21
CA TRP A 198 0.14 33.70 -34.55
C TRP A 198 -0.89 32.56 -34.48
N ASN A 199 -2.15 32.86 -34.16
CA ASN A 199 -3.22 31.86 -34.15
C ASN A 199 -3.41 31.22 -35.54
N GLU A 200 -3.41 32.02 -36.61
CA GLU A 200 -3.52 31.54 -37.99
C GLU A 200 -2.33 30.65 -38.41
N ARG A 201 -1.12 30.91 -37.88
CA ARG A 201 0.07 30.06 -38.09
C ARG A 201 0.04 28.76 -37.29
N ILE A 202 -0.46 28.81 -36.06
CA ILE A 202 -0.49 27.67 -35.14
C ILE A 202 -1.62 26.69 -35.53
N ALA A 203 -2.77 27.21 -35.97
CA ALA A 203 -3.98 26.41 -36.16
C ALA A 203 -3.82 25.18 -37.07
N PRO A 204 -3.17 25.25 -38.26
CA PRO A 204 -3.04 24.08 -39.13
C PRO A 204 -2.20 22.97 -38.50
N LEU A 205 -1.05 23.32 -37.92
CA LEU A 205 -0.17 22.35 -37.27
C LEU A 205 -0.81 21.76 -36.00
N GLN A 206 -1.53 22.59 -35.24
CA GLN A 206 -2.31 22.15 -34.10
C GLN A 206 -3.40 21.16 -34.51
N GLN A 207 -4.11 21.39 -35.61
CA GLN A 207 -5.14 20.48 -36.11
C GLN A 207 -4.56 19.11 -36.50
N THR A 208 -3.41 19.10 -37.17
CA THR A 208 -2.72 17.85 -37.54
C THR A 208 -2.30 17.05 -36.32
N VAL A 209 -1.65 17.70 -35.35
CA VAL A 209 -1.24 17.05 -34.09
C VAL A 209 -2.47 16.53 -33.33
N SER A 210 -3.53 17.33 -33.20
CA SER A 210 -4.78 16.93 -32.53
C SER A 210 -5.41 15.71 -33.18
N THR A 211 -5.43 15.64 -34.51
CA THR A 211 -6.00 14.49 -35.24
C THR A 211 -5.23 13.20 -34.94
N HIS A 212 -3.91 13.28 -34.77
CA HIS A 212 -3.09 12.13 -34.40
C HIS A 212 -3.30 11.73 -32.92
N GLU A 213 -3.36 12.71 -32.03
CA GLU A 213 -3.67 12.52 -30.61
C GLU A 213 -5.05 11.87 -30.41
N ASP A 214 -6.07 12.30 -31.17
CA ASP A 214 -7.42 11.75 -31.14
C ASP A 214 -7.43 10.26 -31.55
N ARG A 215 -6.63 9.87 -32.53
CA ARG A 215 -6.47 8.45 -32.94
C ARG A 215 -5.84 7.62 -31.84
N ILE A 216 -4.78 8.12 -31.20
CA ILE A 216 -4.15 7.46 -30.05
C ILE A 216 -5.16 7.32 -28.91
N GLN A 217 -5.93 8.36 -28.63
CA GLN A 217 -6.91 8.37 -27.55
C GLN A 217 -8.09 7.43 -27.82
N ALA A 218 -8.55 7.32 -29.07
CA ALA A 218 -9.56 6.35 -29.49
C ALA A 218 -9.09 4.92 -29.24
N LEU A 219 -7.86 4.58 -29.64
CA LEU A 219 -7.27 3.25 -29.38
C LEU A 219 -7.08 2.98 -27.88
N LYS A 220 -6.63 3.97 -27.10
CA LYS A 220 -6.53 3.85 -25.63
C LYS A 220 -7.90 3.56 -24.99
N THR A 221 -8.94 4.24 -25.48
CA THR A 221 -10.32 4.02 -25.03
C THR A 221 -10.82 2.63 -25.41
N GLU A 222 -10.63 2.20 -26.65
CA GLU A 222 -10.99 0.85 -27.10
C GLU A 222 -10.27 -0.23 -26.28
N ARG A 223 -8.95 -0.11 -26.11
CA ARG A 223 -8.14 -1.03 -25.30
C ARG A 223 -8.67 -1.14 -23.87
N LYS A 224 -9.03 -0.01 -23.25
CA LYS A 224 -9.58 0.03 -21.89
C LYS A 224 -10.92 -0.70 -21.82
N THR A 225 -11.82 -0.44 -22.76
CA THR A 225 -13.15 -1.08 -22.82
C THR A 225 -13.04 -2.58 -23.03
N ARG A 226 -12.24 -3.03 -24.01
CA ARG A 226 -12.01 -4.46 -24.27
C ARG A 226 -11.37 -5.18 -23.09
N SER A 227 -10.34 -4.57 -22.48
CA SER A 227 -9.68 -5.13 -21.30
C SER A 227 -10.65 -5.29 -20.11
N ALA A 228 -11.52 -4.30 -19.87
CA ALA A 228 -12.53 -4.37 -18.83
C ALA A 228 -13.58 -5.46 -19.12
N ALA A 229 -14.09 -5.54 -20.34
CA ALA A 229 -15.05 -6.57 -20.76
C ALA A 229 -14.45 -7.98 -20.66
N LEU A 230 -13.19 -8.14 -21.06
CA LEU A 230 -12.45 -9.40 -20.95
C LEU A 230 -12.30 -9.85 -19.49
N GLN A 231 -11.88 -8.94 -18.60
CA GLN A 231 -11.76 -9.25 -17.17
C GLN A 231 -13.11 -9.62 -16.56
N GLN A 232 -14.17 -8.88 -16.88
CA GLN A 232 -15.53 -9.19 -16.43
C GLN A 232 -15.96 -10.60 -16.85
N ARG A 233 -15.80 -10.92 -18.14
CA ARG A 233 -16.12 -12.25 -18.68
C ARG A 233 -15.28 -13.35 -18.06
N LEU A 234 -14.00 -13.08 -17.76
CA LEU A 234 -13.12 -14.02 -17.06
C LEU A 234 -13.65 -14.32 -15.65
N PHE A 235 -14.00 -13.31 -14.87
CA PHE A 235 -14.50 -13.47 -13.50
C PHE A 235 -15.81 -14.26 -13.42
N GLU A 236 -16.65 -14.21 -14.45
CA GLU A 236 -17.87 -15.01 -14.56
C GLU A 236 -17.59 -16.52 -14.73
N GLN A 237 -16.42 -16.90 -15.25
CA GLN A 237 -16.04 -18.30 -15.41
C GLN A 237 -15.58 -18.94 -14.10
N PHE A 238 -15.06 -18.14 -13.16
CA PHE A 238 -14.62 -18.63 -11.86
C PHE A 238 -15.81 -18.90 -10.94
N ARG A 239 -16.25 -20.16 -10.91
CA ARG A 239 -17.39 -20.64 -10.12
C ARG A 239 -16.91 -21.35 -8.86
N MET A 240 -17.06 -20.70 -7.72
CA MET A 240 -16.52 -21.11 -6.43
C MET A 240 -17.56 -21.89 -5.62
N LEU A 241 -17.25 -23.13 -5.26
CA LEU A 241 -18.05 -23.96 -4.37
C LEU A 241 -17.84 -23.57 -2.90
N ASN A 242 -18.89 -23.67 -2.09
CA ASN A 242 -18.75 -23.75 -0.64
C ASN A 242 -18.97 -25.17 -0.12
N TYR A 243 -18.74 -25.36 1.17
CA TYR A 243 -18.88 -26.68 1.79
C TYR A 243 -20.32 -27.23 1.80
N ARG A 244 -21.33 -26.36 1.65
CA ARG A 244 -22.74 -26.77 1.46
C ARG A 244 -23.06 -27.21 0.02
N GLY A 245 -22.13 -27.06 -0.91
CA GLY A 245 -22.33 -27.34 -2.34
C GLY A 245 -22.92 -26.18 -3.14
N GLU A 246 -23.06 -24.98 -2.55
CA GLU A 246 -23.57 -23.80 -3.24
C GLU A 246 -22.46 -23.16 -4.10
N VAL A 247 -22.82 -22.68 -5.28
CA VAL A 247 -21.88 -22.09 -6.25
C VAL A 247 -22.13 -20.60 -6.40
N LYS A 248 -21.06 -19.79 -6.36
CA LYS A 248 -21.11 -18.36 -6.74
C LYS A 248 -19.98 -18.00 -7.69
N THR A 249 -20.23 -17.07 -8.59
CA THR A 249 -19.14 -16.50 -9.42
C THR A 249 -18.30 -15.52 -8.60
N LEU A 250 -17.11 -15.16 -9.09
CA LEU A 250 -16.36 -14.07 -8.46
C LEU A 250 -17.13 -12.74 -8.51
N CYS A 251 -17.89 -12.49 -9.58
CA CYS A 251 -18.73 -11.29 -9.67
C CYS A 251 -19.75 -11.23 -8.51
N ASP A 252 -20.43 -12.33 -8.21
CA ASP A 252 -21.41 -12.40 -7.11
C ASP A 252 -20.75 -12.20 -5.74
N ILE A 253 -19.60 -12.82 -5.52
CA ILE A 253 -18.86 -12.73 -4.26
C ILE A 253 -18.36 -11.30 -4.02
N PHE A 254 -17.77 -10.67 -5.05
CA PHE A 254 -17.16 -9.37 -4.90
C PHE A 254 -18.17 -8.21 -4.95
N ALA A 255 -19.39 -8.41 -5.45
CA ALA A 255 -20.45 -7.41 -5.43
C ALA A 255 -20.75 -6.87 -4.01
N GLN A 256 -20.52 -7.69 -2.97
CA GLN A 256 -20.72 -7.33 -1.56
C GLN A 256 -19.50 -6.62 -0.94
N THR A 257 -18.38 -6.54 -1.65
CA THR A 257 -17.16 -5.88 -1.18
C THR A 257 -17.18 -4.38 -1.49
N VAL A 258 -16.30 -3.63 -0.84
CA VAL A 258 -16.15 -2.17 -1.06
C VAL A 258 -15.85 -1.84 -2.53
N HIS A 259 -15.07 -2.69 -3.20
CA HIS A 259 -14.66 -2.45 -4.58
C HIS A 259 -15.68 -2.93 -5.61
N LYS A 260 -16.65 -3.78 -5.22
CA LYS A 260 -17.69 -4.40 -6.06
C LYS A 260 -17.20 -5.28 -7.22
N THR A 261 -15.98 -5.09 -7.67
CA THR A 261 -15.33 -5.83 -8.75
C THR A 261 -14.15 -6.65 -8.21
N PRO A 262 -13.98 -7.90 -8.66
CA PRO A 262 -12.81 -8.69 -8.29
C PRO A 262 -11.50 -8.04 -8.76
N PRO A 263 -10.42 -8.10 -7.96
CA PRO A 263 -9.09 -7.72 -8.41
C PRO A 263 -8.50 -8.76 -9.38
N ALA A 264 -7.59 -8.34 -10.25
CA ALA A 264 -6.87 -9.25 -11.14
C ALA A 264 -6.18 -10.40 -10.39
N GLY A 265 -6.32 -11.61 -10.93
CA GLY A 265 -5.85 -12.87 -10.34
C GLY A 265 -6.68 -13.41 -9.17
N ALA A 266 -7.85 -12.83 -8.88
CA ALA A 266 -8.80 -13.45 -7.96
C ALA A 266 -9.23 -14.83 -8.47
N GLY A 267 -9.29 -15.82 -7.58
CA GLY A 267 -9.59 -17.22 -7.92
C GLY A 267 -8.37 -18.07 -8.31
N GLU A 268 -7.20 -17.47 -8.54
CA GLU A 268 -5.98 -18.18 -8.95
C GLU A 268 -4.99 -18.48 -7.81
N CYS A 269 -5.29 -18.03 -6.59
CA CYS A 269 -4.49 -18.30 -5.40
C CYS A 269 -4.53 -19.79 -5.02
N ALA A 270 -3.56 -20.23 -4.21
CA ALA A 270 -3.46 -21.63 -3.79
C ALA A 270 -4.67 -22.04 -2.92
N ALA A 271 -5.00 -21.27 -1.88
CA ALA A 271 -6.10 -21.58 -0.96
C ALA A 271 -7.47 -21.86 -1.65
N PRO A 272 -7.99 -20.99 -2.54
CA PRO A 272 -9.26 -21.28 -3.22
C PRO A 272 -9.21 -22.53 -4.10
N LYS A 273 -8.09 -22.79 -4.81
CA LYS A 273 -7.94 -23.99 -5.65
C LYS A 273 -7.98 -25.28 -4.83
N LEU A 274 -7.32 -25.27 -3.67
CA LEU A 274 -7.30 -26.42 -2.75
C LEU A 274 -8.70 -26.77 -2.26
N LEU A 275 -9.44 -25.77 -1.76
CA LEU A 275 -10.80 -25.98 -1.26
C LEU A 275 -11.76 -26.38 -2.38
N GLN A 276 -11.65 -25.75 -3.56
CA GLN A 276 -12.46 -26.11 -4.72
C GLN A 276 -12.28 -27.59 -5.07
N GLN A 277 -11.02 -28.06 -5.12
CA GLN A 277 -10.71 -29.46 -5.40
C GLN A 277 -11.28 -30.39 -4.32
N ALA A 278 -11.14 -30.04 -3.05
CA ALA A 278 -11.70 -30.84 -1.95
C ALA A 278 -13.23 -30.97 -2.07
N TYR A 279 -13.93 -29.88 -2.34
CA TYR A 279 -15.39 -29.87 -2.46
C TYR A 279 -15.89 -30.64 -3.68
N LEU A 280 -15.20 -30.54 -4.83
CA LEU A 280 -15.53 -31.33 -6.03
C LEU A 280 -15.47 -32.84 -5.80
N HIS A 281 -14.63 -33.29 -4.86
CA HIS A 281 -14.48 -34.71 -4.50
C HIS A 281 -15.23 -35.10 -3.22
N GLY A 282 -15.98 -34.19 -2.59
CA GLY A 282 -16.65 -34.44 -1.32
C GLY A 282 -15.69 -34.74 -0.15
N TRP A 283 -14.45 -34.25 -0.22
CA TRP A 283 -13.46 -34.41 0.83
C TRP A 283 -13.64 -33.33 1.90
N LYS A 284 -13.58 -33.71 3.18
CA LYS A 284 -13.68 -32.78 4.30
C LYS A 284 -12.34 -32.07 4.51
N PRO A 285 -12.26 -30.74 4.39
CA PRO A 285 -11.07 -29.98 4.76
C PRO A 285 -10.78 -30.12 6.26
N VAL A 286 -9.50 -30.31 6.62
CA VAL A 286 -9.05 -30.48 8.01
C VAL A 286 -8.19 -29.30 8.44
N ALA A 287 -7.11 -29.03 7.71
CA ALA A 287 -6.20 -27.93 8.01
C ALA A 287 -5.52 -27.48 6.71
N MET A 288 -5.15 -26.21 6.62
CA MET A 288 -4.40 -25.70 5.46
C MET A 288 -3.13 -24.99 5.87
N ALA A 289 -2.24 -24.71 4.93
CA ALA A 289 -1.12 -23.77 5.08
C ALA A 289 -0.74 -23.21 3.72
N GLU A 290 -0.39 -21.93 3.67
CA GLU A 290 0.24 -21.32 2.49
C GLU A 290 1.66 -20.87 2.87
N PHE A 291 2.62 -21.05 1.97
CA PHE A 291 4.02 -20.67 2.19
C PHE A 291 4.62 -20.03 0.94
N TRP A 292 5.57 -19.12 1.15
CA TRP A 292 6.32 -18.47 0.07
C TRP A 292 7.58 -19.26 -0.28
N TRP A 293 7.91 -19.34 -1.56
CA TRP A 293 9.13 -20.00 -2.04
C TRP A 293 9.86 -19.11 -3.04
N GLY A 294 11.03 -18.60 -2.65
CA GLY A 294 11.92 -17.79 -3.48
C GLY A 294 12.18 -16.41 -2.89
N GLU A 295 12.75 -15.51 -3.69
CA GLU A 295 13.03 -14.12 -3.32
C GLU A 295 11.75 -13.33 -3.03
N SER A 296 11.90 -12.25 -2.26
CA SER A 296 10.80 -11.32 -1.99
C SER A 296 10.48 -10.49 -3.24
N PRO A 297 9.19 -10.31 -3.59
CA PRO A 297 8.80 -9.34 -4.63
C PRO A 297 9.25 -7.93 -4.23
N LYS A 298 9.41 -7.02 -5.20
CA LYS A 298 9.78 -5.62 -4.92
C LYS A 298 8.71 -4.83 -4.16
N THR A 299 7.45 -5.25 -4.27
CA THR A 299 6.28 -4.51 -3.77
C THR A 299 5.77 -5.02 -2.42
N GLU A 300 6.22 -6.19 -1.98
CA GLU A 300 5.79 -6.85 -0.74
C GLU A 300 6.99 -7.44 -0.02
N ILE A 301 6.84 -7.74 1.26
CA ILE A 301 7.89 -8.39 2.05
C ILE A 301 7.48 -9.85 2.23
N ARG A 302 8.24 -10.76 1.60
CA ARG A 302 8.07 -12.22 1.67
C ARG A 302 9.40 -12.87 2.00
N HIS A 303 9.36 -13.94 2.78
CA HIS A 303 10.52 -14.70 3.23
C HIS A 303 10.42 -16.12 2.71
N HIS A 304 11.50 -16.63 2.14
CA HIS A 304 11.55 -18.00 1.62
C HIS A 304 11.21 -19.03 2.72
N GLY A 305 10.31 -19.95 2.42
CA GLY A 305 9.82 -20.99 3.33
C GLY A 305 8.84 -20.49 4.40
N HIS A 306 8.60 -19.18 4.51
CA HIS A 306 7.73 -18.64 5.53
C HIS A 306 6.25 -18.83 5.21
N TYR A 307 5.45 -19.07 6.24
CA TYR A 307 4.01 -19.29 6.13
C TYR A 307 3.24 -17.97 6.14
N TYR A 308 2.23 -17.87 5.29
CA TYR A 308 1.40 -16.67 5.19
C TYR A 308 -0.09 -17.02 5.25
N PRO A 309 -0.91 -16.18 5.90
CA PRO A 309 -2.36 -16.35 5.83
C PRO A 309 -2.88 -16.04 4.42
N ALA A 310 -4.09 -16.49 4.14
CA ALA A 310 -4.78 -16.19 2.90
C ALA A 310 -4.93 -14.67 2.72
N CYS A 311 -4.63 -14.18 1.50
CA CYS A 311 -4.61 -12.74 1.25
C CYS A 311 -6.00 -12.09 1.44
N LYS A 312 -6.03 -10.90 2.05
CA LYS A 312 -7.29 -10.22 2.37
C LYS A 312 -8.03 -9.65 1.16
N GLY A 313 -7.30 -9.18 0.16
CA GLY A 313 -7.90 -8.53 -1.01
C GLY A 313 -8.56 -9.50 -1.97
N LYS A 314 -7.93 -10.66 -2.22
CA LYS A 314 -8.42 -11.64 -3.22
C LYS A 314 -9.06 -12.85 -2.57
N CYS A 315 -8.38 -13.47 -1.60
CA CYS A 315 -8.85 -14.73 -1.01
C CYS A 315 -9.93 -14.52 0.03
N GLU A 316 -9.86 -13.51 0.91
CA GLU A 316 -10.83 -13.37 2.01
C GLU A 316 -12.30 -13.31 1.57
N PRO A 317 -12.70 -12.53 0.56
CA PRO A 317 -14.08 -12.55 0.07
C PRO A 317 -14.50 -13.94 -0.46
N ILE A 318 -13.60 -14.58 -1.21
CA ILE A 318 -13.82 -15.92 -1.79
C ILE A 318 -13.97 -16.95 -0.67
N LEU A 319 -13.01 -17.00 0.25
CA LEU A 319 -12.98 -17.95 1.35
C LEU A 319 -14.15 -17.75 2.31
N LYS A 320 -14.61 -16.51 2.54
CA LYS A 320 -15.87 -16.26 3.29
C LYS A 320 -17.09 -16.94 2.68
N HIS A 321 -17.14 -17.06 1.35
CA HIS A 321 -18.15 -17.90 0.68
C HIS A 321 -17.81 -19.38 0.84
N MET A 322 -16.59 -19.79 0.49
CA MET A 322 -16.19 -21.21 0.43
C MET A 322 -16.32 -21.94 1.77
N LEU A 323 -16.05 -21.26 2.88
CA LEU A 323 -16.09 -21.84 4.23
C LEU A 323 -17.52 -21.96 4.81
N GLN A 324 -18.55 -21.47 4.11
CA GLN A 324 -19.93 -21.57 4.60
C GLN A 324 -20.36 -23.04 4.75
N GLY A 325 -20.82 -23.40 5.94
CA GLY A 325 -21.20 -24.77 6.31
C GLY A 325 -20.07 -25.59 6.93
N LEU A 326 -18.81 -25.13 6.86
CA LEU A 326 -17.69 -25.77 7.53
C LEU A 326 -17.53 -25.20 8.94
N GLU A 327 -17.25 -26.06 9.92
CA GLU A 327 -16.88 -25.62 11.26
C GLU A 327 -15.43 -25.12 11.23
N VAL A 328 -15.23 -23.82 11.45
CA VAL A 328 -13.92 -23.17 11.42
C VAL A 328 -13.57 -22.68 12.82
N ASP A 329 -12.29 -22.77 13.18
CA ASP A 329 -11.77 -22.17 14.41
C ASP A 329 -12.09 -20.66 14.48
N GLU A 330 -12.26 -20.18 15.71
CA GLU A 330 -12.42 -18.75 15.97
C GLU A 330 -11.14 -17.98 15.62
N ASN A 331 -11.28 -16.71 15.28
CA ASN A 331 -10.14 -15.85 14.98
C ASN A 331 -9.20 -15.74 16.21
N PRO A 332 -7.96 -16.29 16.15
CA PRO A 332 -7.06 -16.31 17.31
C PRO A 332 -6.74 -14.91 17.83
N LEU A 333 -6.67 -13.91 16.95
CA LEU A 333 -6.40 -12.52 17.32
C LEU A 333 -7.50 -11.92 18.18
N LEU A 334 -8.76 -12.29 17.97
CA LEU A 334 -9.85 -11.79 18.80
C LEU A 334 -9.78 -12.36 20.21
N LYS A 335 -9.44 -13.65 20.31
CA LYS A 335 -9.26 -14.33 21.59
C LYS A 335 -8.09 -13.70 22.38
N GLU A 336 -6.97 -13.42 21.72
CA GLU A 336 -5.82 -12.72 22.30
C GLU A 336 -6.16 -11.27 22.71
N LEU A 337 -6.92 -10.53 21.89
CA LEU A 337 -7.33 -9.15 22.19
C LEU A 337 -8.27 -9.07 23.40
N GLN A 338 -9.18 -10.03 23.52
CA GLN A 338 -10.13 -10.09 24.63
C GLN A 338 -9.45 -10.48 25.95
N SER A 339 -8.44 -11.34 25.93
CA SER A 339 -7.68 -11.73 27.13
C SER A 339 -6.65 -10.67 27.54
N ALA A 340 -5.86 -10.15 26.61
CA ALA A 340 -4.75 -9.24 26.92
C ALA A 340 -5.19 -7.84 27.39
N GLY A 341 -6.40 -7.41 27.03
CA GLY A 341 -6.93 -6.09 27.37
C GLY A 341 -7.52 -5.97 28.78
N LYS A 342 -7.95 -7.09 29.40
CA LYS A 342 -8.61 -7.07 30.72
C LYS A 342 -7.65 -7.16 31.91
N GLU A 343 -6.43 -7.68 31.72
CA GLU A 343 -5.52 -8.00 32.82
C GLU A 343 -4.32 -7.04 32.97
N LYS A 344 -4.04 -6.18 31.98
CA LYS A 344 -2.84 -5.31 32.01
C LYS A 344 -3.15 -3.88 32.48
N GLU A 345 -2.72 -3.55 33.69
CA GLU A 345 -2.73 -2.18 34.19
C GLU A 345 -1.84 -1.25 33.33
N LEU A 346 -2.33 -0.03 33.10
CA LEU A 346 -1.62 0.98 32.32
C LEU A 346 -0.73 1.83 33.25
N GLU A 347 0.59 1.57 33.22
CA GLU A 347 1.57 2.29 34.05
C GLU A 347 1.58 3.79 33.72
N THR A 348 1.48 4.62 34.76
CA THR A 348 1.65 6.07 34.66
C THR A 348 3.09 6.46 34.97
N VAL A 349 3.78 7.06 34.00
CA VAL A 349 5.20 7.45 34.12
C VAL A 349 5.35 8.90 34.59
N TYR A 350 4.43 9.76 34.16
CA TYR A 350 4.37 11.16 34.58
C TYR A 350 2.92 11.64 34.55
N GLU A 351 2.56 12.49 35.51
CA GLU A 351 1.22 13.07 35.56
C GLU A 351 1.26 14.43 36.24
N ASP A 352 0.52 15.39 35.66
CA ASP A 352 0.21 16.66 36.28
C ASP A 352 -1.27 17.02 36.05
N LYS A 353 -1.65 18.27 36.33
CA LYS A 353 -3.02 18.76 36.15
C LYS A 353 -3.50 18.73 34.68
N TRP A 354 -2.58 18.83 33.73
CA TRP A 354 -2.81 19.15 32.33
C TRP A 354 -2.65 17.95 31.39
N LEU A 355 -1.73 17.05 31.71
CA LEU A 355 -1.39 15.89 30.88
C LEU A 355 -0.99 14.68 31.72
N VAL A 356 -0.96 13.52 31.06
CA VAL A 356 -0.43 12.27 31.61
C VAL A 356 0.42 11.59 30.56
N VAL A 357 1.53 10.98 30.96
CA VAL A 357 2.35 10.12 30.11
C VAL A 357 2.32 8.72 30.68
N VAL A 358 1.85 7.78 29.86
CA VAL A 358 1.69 6.37 30.22
C VAL A 358 2.66 5.50 29.46
N SER A 359 3.01 4.34 30.02
CA SER A 359 3.72 3.28 29.31
C SER A 359 2.71 2.25 28.81
N LYS A 360 2.40 2.30 27.50
CA LYS A 360 1.46 1.38 26.88
C LYS A 360 2.07 -0.03 26.79
N PRO A 361 1.40 -1.09 27.27
CA PRO A 361 1.87 -2.46 27.05
C PRO A 361 1.75 -2.89 25.57
N ALA A 362 2.55 -3.87 25.16
CA ALA A 362 2.39 -4.52 23.86
C ALA A 362 1.08 -5.34 23.84
N GLY A 363 0.37 -5.30 22.71
CA GLY A 363 -0.92 -5.97 22.51
C GLY A 363 -2.14 -5.08 22.75
N MET A 364 -1.99 -3.93 23.41
CA MET A 364 -3.10 -3.00 23.68
C MET A 364 -3.24 -1.97 22.56
N LEU A 365 -4.47 -1.74 22.08
CA LEU A 365 -4.76 -0.67 21.12
C LEU A 365 -4.64 0.72 21.76
N THR A 366 -4.13 1.71 21.01
CA THR A 366 -4.17 3.11 21.50
C THR A 366 -5.59 3.70 21.41
N VAL A 367 -6.30 3.43 20.33
CA VAL A 367 -7.67 3.89 20.08
C VAL A 367 -8.56 2.69 19.76
N PRO A 368 -9.88 2.75 20.02
CA PRO A 368 -10.79 1.63 19.76
C PRO A 368 -10.73 1.18 18.30
N GLY A 369 -10.80 -0.14 18.09
CA GLY A 369 -10.87 -0.78 16.79
C GLY A 369 -12.27 -0.74 16.18
N LYS A 370 -12.51 -1.57 15.16
CA LYS A 370 -13.87 -1.81 14.65
C LYS A 370 -14.74 -2.61 15.62
N GLU A 371 -14.09 -3.41 16.46
CA GLU A 371 -14.71 -4.21 17.49
C GLU A 371 -14.50 -3.52 18.84
N GLU A 372 -15.44 -3.73 19.78
CA GLU A 372 -15.40 -3.14 21.13
C GLU A 372 -14.35 -3.84 22.00
N THR A 373 -13.08 -3.51 21.77
CA THR A 373 -11.94 -3.98 22.56
C THR A 373 -11.38 -2.86 23.43
N VAL A 374 -10.88 -3.21 24.63
CA VAL A 374 -10.20 -2.27 25.54
C VAL A 374 -9.01 -1.58 24.84
N SER A 375 -8.89 -0.27 25.04
CA SER A 375 -7.82 0.56 24.46
C SER A 375 -7.29 1.57 25.48
N VAL A 376 -6.12 2.15 25.23
CA VAL A 376 -5.61 3.26 26.07
C VAL A 376 -6.63 4.37 26.16
N TYR A 377 -7.29 4.72 25.05
CA TYR A 377 -8.34 5.74 25.05
C TYR A 377 -9.50 5.40 26.01
N SER A 378 -10.01 4.17 25.99
CA SER A 378 -11.15 3.80 26.85
C SER A 378 -10.76 3.85 28.33
N LEU A 379 -9.59 3.33 28.69
CA LEU A 379 -9.08 3.37 30.06
C LEU A 379 -8.86 4.81 30.55
N MET A 380 -8.30 5.68 29.70
CA MET A 380 -8.05 7.07 30.07
C MET A 380 -9.33 7.90 30.12
N ARG A 381 -10.33 7.58 29.29
CA ARG A 381 -11.63 8.25 29.33
C ARG A 381 -12.39 7.90 30.60
N GLU A 382 -12.29 6.65 31.06
CA GLU A 382 -12.83 6.22 32.36
C GLU A 382 -12.09 6.86 33.53
N ARG A 383 -10.75 6.94 33.48
CA ARG A 383 -9.92 7.53 34.53
C ARG A 383 -10.07 9.04 34.68
N TYR A 384 -10.34 9.75 33.57
CA TYR A 384 -10.46 11.20 33.53
C TYR A 384 -11.79 11.63 32.88
N PRO A 385 -12.93 11.42 33.56
CA PRO A 385 -14.25 11.76 33.02
C PRO A 385 -14.41 13.28 32.80
N GLU A 386 -13.73 14.09 33.61
CA GLU A 386 -13.75 15.56 33.56
C GLU A 386 -12.92 16.17 32.41
N ALA A 387 -12.23 15.36 31.61
CA ALA A 387 -11.38 15.86 30.53
C ALA A 387 -12.22 16.46 29.38
N ASP A 388 -12.08 17.77 29.15
CA ASP A 388 -12.91 18.59 28.24
C ASP A 388 -12.53 18.51 26.74
N GLY A 389 -11.53 17.70 26.38
CA GLY A 389 -11.00 17.59 25.03
C GLY A 389 -10.74 16.15 24.56
N PRO A 390 -10.23 15.98 23.33
CA PRO A 390 -9.70 14.70 22.90
C PRO A 390 -8.47 14.34 23.74
N LEU A 391 -8.41 13.09 24.23
CA LEU A 391 -7.32 12.63 25.08
C LEU A 391 -6.05 12.31 24.26
N ILE A 392 -6.22 11.67 23.11
CA ILE A 392 -5.13 11.11 22.31
C ILE A 392 -4.57 12.16 21.35
N VAL A 393 -3.27 12.45 21.46
CA VAL A 393 -2.55 13.39 20.57
C VAL A 393 -1.67 12.69 19.53
N HIS A 394 -1.22 11.47 19.82
CA HIS A 394 -0.45 10.60 18.92
C HIS A 394 -0.74 9.13 19.23
N ARG A 395 -0.24 8.20 18.42
CA ARG A 395 -0.56 6.77 18.57
C ARG A 395 0.66 5.88 18.41
N LEU A 396 0.61 4.75 19.10
CA LEU A 396 1.50 3.61 18.89
C LEU A 396 0.72 2.49 18.18
N ASP A 397 1.45 1.60 17.50
CA ASP A 397 0.83 0.38 16.98
C ASP A 397 0.41 -0.51 18.15
N MET A 398 -0.59 -1.38 17.92
CA MET A 398 -1.09 -2.32 18.92
C MET A 398 0.04 -3.14 19.56
N ALA A 399 0.91 -3.70 18.73
CA ALA A 399 2.03 -4.54 19.16
C ALA A 399 3.21 -3.74 19.77
N THR A 400 3.32 -2.44 19.50
CA THR A 400 4.41 -1.59 20.04
C THR A 400 4.13 -1.22 21.49
N SER A 401 5.13 -1.32 22.39
CA SER A 401 5.00 -0.81 23.76
C SER A 401 5.67 0.55 23.95
N GLY A 402 5.44 1.19 25.10
CA GLY A 402 6.19 2.38 25.53
C GLY A 402 5.37 3.66 25.63
N LEU A 403 6.08 4.79 25.67
CA LEU A 403 5.56 6.08 26.10
C LEU A 403 4.48 6.65 25.18
N LEU A 404 3.36 7.06 25.78
CA LEU A 404 2.28 7.78 25.14
C LEU A 404 1.87 8.99 26.00
N VAL A 405 2.05 10.22 25.49
CA VAL A 405 1.46 11.41 26.10
C VAL A 405 -0.03 11.55 25.75
N ILE A 406 -0.82 11.92 26.74
CA ILE A 406 -2.28 12.12 26.71
C ILE A 406 -2.59 13.49 27.30
N ALA A 407 -3.45 14.25 26.63
CA ALA A 407 -3.89 15.55 27.09
C ALA A 407 -5.16 15.41 27.94
N LYS A 408 -5.21 16.08 29.11
CA LYS A 408 -6.42 16.14 29.94
C LYS A 408 -7.34 17.30 29.58
N THR A 409 -6.81 18.31 28.89
CA THR A 409 -7.61 19.47 28.43
C THR A 409 -7.48 19.72 26.94
N LYS A 410 -8.51 20.35 26.35
CA LYS A 410 -8.56 20.74 24.94
C LYS A 410 -7.41 21.68 24.54
N GLN A 411 -7.04 22.62 25.39
CA GLN A 411 -5.92 23.53 25.15
C GLN A 411 -4.58 22.78 25.02
N VAL A 412 -4.32 21.86 25.94
CA VAL A 412 -3.12 21.01 25.97
C VAL A 412 -3.09 20.11 24.74
N HIS A 413 -4.23 19.53 24.36
CA HIS A 413 -4.36 18.71 23.16
C HIS A 413 -3.96 19.47 21.90
N GLN A 414 -4.50 20.66 21.69
CA GLN A 414 -4.20 21.50 20.52
C GLN A 414 -2.72 21.87 20.44
N HIS A 415 -2.12 22.25 21.58
CA HIS A 415 -0.71 22.61 21.63
C HIS A 415 0.17 21.39 21.30
N LEU A 416 -0.05 20.24 21.95
CA LEU A 416 0.73 19.02 21.66
C LEU A 416 0.56 18.58 20.21
N GLN A 417 -0.66 18.63 19.67
CA GLN A 417 -0.91 18.32 18.26
C GLN A 417 -0.10 19.23 17.32
N ALA A 418 -0.02 20.54 17.63
CA ALA A 418 0.81 21.47 16.86
C ALA A 418 2.30 21.10 16.93
N GLN A 419 2.82 20.69 18.09
CA GLN A 419 4.21 20.24 18.21
C GLN A 419 4.49 18.97 17.38
N PHE A 420 3.58 17.99 17.39
CA PHE A 420 3.69 16.80 16.53
C PHE A 420 3.63 17.16 15.04
N LYS A 421 2.71 18.05 14.65
CA LYS A 421 2.55 18.54 13.28
C LYS A 421 3.81 19.25 12.78
N ASN A 422 4.41 20.08 13.63
CA ASN A 422 5.63 20.85 13.36
C ASN A 422 6.91 20.01 13.54
N ARG A 423 6.79 18.73 13.95
CA ARG A 423 7.91 17.80 14.17
C ARG A 423 8.92 18.28 15.22
N SER A 424 8.48 19.09 16.19
CA SER A 424 9.34 19.54 17.30
C SER A 424 9.48 18.49 18.41
N VAL A 425 8.54 17.54 18.49
CA VAL A 425 8.61 16.39 19.40
C VAL A 425 9.72 15.44 18.97
N LYS A 426 10.66 15.14 19.85
CA LYS A 426 11.70 14.13 19.61
C LYS A 426 11.28 12.80 20.21
N LYS A 427 11.48 11.73 19.45
CA LYS A 427 11.13 10.37 19.85
C LYS A 427 12.35 9.47 19.68
N ARG A 428 12.64 8.63 20.66
CA ARG A 428 13.59 7.52 20.54
C ARG A 428 12.86 6.20 20.77
N TYR A 429 13.06 5.26 19.87
CA TYR A 429 12.57 3.90 19.99
C TYR A 429 13.74 2.93 20.11
N ILE A 430 13.57 1.87 20.88
CA ILE A 430 14.49 0.74 20.93
C ILE A 430 13.84 -0.44 20.22
N ALA A 431 14.59 -1.13 19.37
CA ALA A 431 14.16 -2.35 18.71
C ALA A 431 15.25 -3.43 18.75
N LEU A 432 14.80 -4.69 18.67
CA LEU A 432 15.66 -5.85 18.45
C LEU A 432 15.35 -6.43 17.07
N LEU A 433 16.35 -6.51 16.19
CA LEU A 433 16.24 -7.00 14.82
C LEU A 433 16.76 -8.43 14.71
N LYS A 434 16.15 -9.23 13.81
CA LYS A 434 16.48 -10.65 13.61
C LYS A 434 17.88 -10.88 13.03
N ASP A 435 18.43 -9.89 12.33
CA ASP A 435 19.66 -9.97 11.55
C ASP A 435 20.68 -8.88 11.93
N THR A 436 21.91 -9.03 11.45
CA THR A 436 23.02 -8.12 11.71
C THR A 436 22.99 -6.92 10.76
N VAL A 437 22.76 -5.72 11.29
CA VAL A 437 22.84 -4.47 10.52
C VAL A 437 24.30 -4.06 10.35
N THR A 438 24.76 -3.96 9.11
CA THR A 438 26.17 -3.68 8.79
C THR A 438 26.62 -2.26 9.16
N ARG A 439 25.74 -1.27 9.03
CA ARG A 439 26.06 0.14 9.32
C ARG A 439 25.79 0.47 10.79
N ASP A 440 26.67 1.25 11.41
CA ASP A 440 26.51 1.70 12.80
C ASP A 440 25.42 2.77 12.95
N TRP A 441 25.22 3.60 11.94
CA TRP A 441 24.20 4.64 11.95
C TRP A 441 23.78 4.98 10.51
N GLY A 442 22.64 5.66 10.37
CA GLY A 442 22.18 6.09 9.06
C GLY A 442 20.79 6.70 9.05
N THR A 443 20.28 6.94 7.84
CA THR A 443 18.93 7.44 7.58
C THR A 443 18.25 6.58 6.54
N ILE A 444 16.97 6.29 6.76
CA ILE A 444 16.10 5.53 5.85
C ILE A 444 15.02 6.47 5.33
N GLU A 445 14.96 6.64 4.01
CA GLU A 445 14.02 7.52 3.32
C GLU A 445 13.21 6.72 2.30
N LEU A 446 12.17 6.04 2.79
CA LEU A 446 11.26 5.27 1.95
C LEU A 446 9.84 5.80 2.12
N PRO A 447 9.19 6.30 1.06
CA PRO A 447 7.82 6.82 1.14
C PRO A 447 6.82 5.68 1.34
N LEU A 448 5.83 5.87 2.24
CA LEU A 448 4.93 4.81 2.71
C LEU A 448 3.45 5.11 2.42
N CYS A 449 2.70 4.10 2.01
CA CYS A 449 1.24 4.14 1.93
C CYS A 449 0.60 2.84 2.43
N LEU A 450 -0.72 2.89 2.67
CA LEU A 450 -1.52 1.70 3.00
C LEU A 450 -1.52 0.74 1.81
N ASN A 451 -1.33 -0.55 2.06
CA ASN A 451 -1.62 -1.57 1.05
C ASN A 451 -3.15 -1.79 1.01
N PRO A 452 -3.84 -1.42 -0.09
CA PRO A 452 -5.29 -1.52 -0.17
C PRO A 452 -5.79 -2.97 -0.15
N LEU A 453 -4.96 -3.91 -0.62
CA LEU A 453 -5.28 -5.34 -0.76
C LEU A 453 -4.91 -6.16 0.48
N ASP A 454 -4.16 -5.60 1.43
CA ASP A 454 -3.70 -6.34 2.61
C ASP A 454 -3.69 -5.48 3.88
N ARG A 455 -4.85 -4.89 4.20
CA ARG A 455 -4.98 -4.05 5.39
C ARG A 455 -4.79 -4.88 6.69
N PRO A 456 -4.00 -4.41 7.68
CA PRO A 456 -3.51 -3.06 7.88
C PRO A 456 -2.06 -2.80 7.40
N ARG A 457 -1.48 -3.69 6.59
CA ARG A 457 -0.08 -3.54 6.13
C ARG A 457 0.11 -2.25 5.34
N GLN A 458 1.31 -1.71 5.48
CA GLN A 458 1.81 -0.58 4.72
C GLN A 458 2.84 -1.11 3.73
N MET A 459 3.06 -0.36 2.65
CA MET A 459 4.05 -0.68 1.63
C MET A 459 4.87 0.55 1.26
N VAL A 460 6.06 0.32 0.71
CA VAL A 460 6.86 1.37 0.09
C VAL A 460 6.28 1.65 -1.30
N HIS A 461 6.00 2.92 -1.60
CA HIS A 461 5.48 3.32 -2.90
C HIS A 461 6.06 4.67 -3.32
N PRO A 462 6.88 4.74 -4.38
CA PRO A 462 7.55 5.98 -4.79
C PRO A 462 6.58 7.12 -5.15
N GLU A 463 5.53 6.82 -5.94
CA GLU A 463 4.64 7.87 -6.47
C GLU A 463 3.52 8.29 -5.50
N HIS A 464 2.89 7.32 -4.82
CA HIS A 464 1.73 7.55 -3.96
C HIS A 464 2.05 7.47 -2.46
N GLY A 465 3.28 7.09 -2.11
CA GLY A 465 3.72 7.02 -0.73
C GLY A 465 3.94 8.40 -0.13
N LYS A 466 3.52 8.56 1.14
CA LYS A 466 3.81 9.79 1.89
C LYS A 466 5.28 9.74 2.32
N PRO A 467 6.04 10.86 2.19
CA PRO A 467 7.42 10.91 2.65
C PRO A 467 7.53 10.47 4.11
N ALA A 468 8.49 9.58 4.36
CA ALA A 468 8.79 9.02 5.67
C ALA A 468 10.31 8.92 5.87
N LEU A 469 10.80 9.42 7.00
CA LEU A 469 12.22 9.53 7.30
C LEU A 469 12.50 9.05 8.73
N THR A 470 13.45 8.12 8.85
CA THR A 470 13.88 7.50 10.10
C THR A 470 15.40 7.56 10.19
N ASN A 471 15.94 8.17 11.24
CA ASN A 471 17.37 8.03 11.56
C ASN A 471 17.54 6.84 12.50
N PHE A 472 18.69 6.19 12.45
CA PHE A 472 18.99 5.06 13.33
C PHE A 472 20.44 5.05 13.80
N GLU A 473 20.67 4.33 14.89
CA GLU A 473 21.97 4.11 15.53
C GLU A 473 21.97 2.70 16.14
N VAL A 474 22.91 1.85 15.74
CA VAL A 474 23.11 0.51 16.29
C VAL A 474 23.75 0.65 17.67
N LEU A 475 23.11 0.04 18.66
CA LEU A 475 23.57 0.07 20.05
C LEU A 475 24.42 -1.15 20.39
N GLU A 476 24.03 -2.32 19.87
CA GLU A 476 24.70 -3.58 20.16
C GLU A 476 24.45 -4.58 19.02
N ARG A 477 25.47 -5.40 18.72
CA ARG A 477 25.35 -6.56 17.83
C ARG A 477 25.73 -7.81 18.63
N LYS A 478 24.82 -8.78 18.71
CA LYS A 478 25.04 -10.00 19.49
C LYS A 478 24.48 -11.21 18.74
N GLY A 479 25.39 -12.08 18.29
CA GLY A 479 25.04 -13.21 17.42
C GLY A 479 24.42 -12.70 16.11
N ASN A 480 23.26 -13.23 15.74
CA ASN A 480 22.51 -12.74 14.57
C ASN A 480 21.58 -11.56 14.90
N HIS A 481 21.56 -11.04 16.12
CA HIS A 481 20.63 -9.98 16.50
C HIS A 481 21.28 -8.61 16.59
N THR A 482 20.55 -7.57 16.18
CA THR A 482 20.96 -6.16 16.33
C THR A 482 20.01 -5.42 17.25
N ARG A 483 20.53 -4.84 18.33
CA ARG A 483 19.80 -3.88 19.16
C ARG A 483 20.05 -2.48 18.64
N ILE A 484 18.99 -1.75 18.31
CA ILE A 484 19.06 -0.51 17.53
C ILE A 484 18.15 0.57 18.13
N ALA A 485 18.63 1.81 18.11
CA ALA A 485 17.85 3.00 18.41
C ALA A 485 17.32 3.63 17.12
N PHE A 486 16.03 3.97 17.10
CA PHE A 486 15.40 4.72 16.01
C PHE A 486 14.92 6.10 16.46
N TYR A 487 15.11 7.08 15.58
CA TYR A 487 14.71 8.46 15.75
C TYR A 487 13.80 8.88 14.58
N PRO A 488 12.50 8.51 14.59
CA PRO A 488 11.59 8.79 13.48
C PRO A 488 11.27 10.29 13.40
N ARG A 489 11.69 10.95 12.32
CA ARG A 489 11.40 12.37 12.04
C ARG A 489 9.96 12.59 11.56
N THR A 490 9.40 11.58 10.90
CA THR A 490 7.98 11.50 10.58
C THR A 490 7.27 10.51 11.51
N GLY A 491 5.96 10.32 11.34
CA GLY A 491 5.17 9.37 12.13
C GLY A 491 4.13 8.68 11.26
N ARG A 492 4.57 7.97 10.21
CA ARG A 492 3.66 7.18 9.37
C ARG A 492 3.31 5.87 10.05
N THR A 493 2.13 5.33 9.75
CA THR A 493 1.70 4.01 10.22
C THR A 493 2.76 2.97 9.90
N HIS A 494 3.12 2.13 10.87
CA HIS A 494 4.12 1.06 10.74
C HIS A 494 5.49 1.53 10.19
N GLN A 495 5.84 2.82 10.31
CA GLN A 495 7.03 3.38 9.63
C GLN A 495 8.32 2.63 9.94
N LEU A 496 8.63 2.48 11.24
CA LEU A 496 9.86 1.80 11.68
C LEU A 496 9.89 0.35 11.19
N ARG A 497 8.76 -0.35 11.33
CA ARG A 497 8.58 -1.74 10.96
C ARG A 497 8.81 -2.01 9.46
N VAL A 498 8.27 -1.16 8.59
CA VAL A 498 8.52 -1.26 7.14
C VAL A 498 9.94 -0.86 6.78
N HIS A 499 10.45 0.24 7.35
CA HIS A 499 11.83 0.70 7.09
C HIS A 499 12.88 -0.33 7.49
N THR A 500 12.65 -1.11 8.55
CA THR A 500 13.55 -2.19 8.96
C THR A 500 13.43 -3.42 8.06
N ALA A 501 12.20 -3.84 7.73
CA ALA A 501 11.97 -5.11 7.05
C ALA A 501 12.14 -5.03 5.51
N HIS A 502 11.93 -3.86 4.90
CA HIS A 502 11.97 -3.72 3.44
C HIS A 502 13.40 -3.93 2.88
N PRO A 503 13.56 -4.59 1.71
CA PRO A 503 14.88 -4.82 1.10
C PRO A 503 15.68 -3.54 0.80
N LEU A 504 14.99 -2.45 0.40
CA LEU A 504 15.61 -1.12 0.21
C LEU A 504 15.85 -0.35 1.52
N GLY A 505 15.43 -0.90 2.66
CA GLY A 505 15.60 -0.33 3.99
C GLY A 505 16.82 -0.94 4.68
N LEU A 506 16.62 -1.52 5.87
CA LEU A 506 17.67 -2.30 6.54
C LEU A 506 17.69 -3.78 6.13
N HIS A 507 16.63 -4.27 5.49
CA HIS A 507 16.46 -5.70 5.20
C HIS A 507 16.65 -6.61 6.43
N CYS A 508 16.30 -6.11 7.61
CA CYS A 508 16.46 -6.77 8.90
C CYS A 508 15.16 -6.53 9.70
N PRO A 509 14.14 -7.40 9.60
CA PRO A 509 12.86 -7.17 10.27
C PRO A 509 13.02 -7.16 11.80
N ILE A 510 12.12 -6.42 12.47
CA ILE A 510 12.03 -6.42 13.94
C ILE A 510 11.56 -7.81 14.39
N ILE A 511 12.19 -8.36 15.43
CA ILE A 511 11.79 -9.65 16.00
C ILE A 511 10.34 -9.56 16.49
N GLY A 512 9.56 -10.60 16.18
CA GLY A 512 8.16 -10.68 16.55
C GLY A 512 7.22 -9.76 15.77
N ASP A 513 7.69 -9.17 14.66
CA ASP A 513 6.80 -8.47 13.74
C ASP A 513 6.03 -9.45 12.86
N GLU A 514 4.86 -9.89 13.34
CA GLU A 514 3.96 -10.80 12.61
C GLU A 514 3.53 -10.27 11.22
N LEU A 515 3.57 -8.95 11.01
CA LEU A 515 3.31 -8.42 9.69
C LEU A 515 4.56 -8.58 8.82
N TYR A 516 5.65 -7.91 9.14
CA TYR A 516 6.76 -7.75 8.17
C TYR A 516 7.95 -8.70 8.38
N GLY A 517 7.90 -9.54 9.41
CA GLY A 517 8.92 -10.52 9.75
C GLY A 517 8.26 -11.81 10.21
N GLU A 518 8.79 -12.36 11.31
CA GLU A 518 8.31 -13.62 11.88
C GLU A 518 7.63 -13.37 13.22
N LYS A 519 6.54 -14.11 13.47
CA LYS A 519 5.85 -14.10 14.76
C LYS A 519 6.78 -14.63 15.86
N ALA A 520 6.78 -13.96 16.99
CA ALA A 520 7.42 -14.37 18.24
C ALA A 520 6.48 -14.05 19.40
N GLU A 521 6.95 -14.12 20.64
CA GLU A 521 6.14 -13.79 21.83
C GLU A 521 5.51 -12.39 21.76
N ARG A 522 6.26 -11.40 21.25
CA ARG A 522 5.81 -10.02 21.08
C ARG A 522 6.64 -9.29 20.03
N LEU A 523 6.14 -8.15 19.56
CA LEU A 523 6.96 -7.20 18.81
C LEU A 523 8.00 -6.56 19.74
N TYR A 524 9.28 -6.72 19.41
CA TYR A 524 10.41 -6.11 20.11
C TYR A 524 10.68 -4.69 19.59
N LEU A 525 9.66 -3.82 19.74
CA LEU A 525 9.73 -2.39 19.46
C LEU A 525 9.12 -1.60 20.62
N HIS A 526 9.90 -0.67 21.16
CA HIS A 526 9.53 0.10 22.36
C HIS A 526 9.76 1.61 22.16
N ALA A 527 8.74 2.43 22.43
CA ALA A 527 8.83 3.89 22.47
C ALA A 527 9.49 4.33 23.80
N GLU A 528 10.82 4.39 23.81
CA GLU A 528 11.61 4.51 25.03
C GLU A 528 11.72 5.95 25.55
N VAL A 529 11.87 6.94 24.67
CA VAL A 529 12.06 8.36 25.06
C VAL A 529 11.13 9.26 24.27
N LEU A 530 10.49 10.19 24.98
CA LEU A 530 9.68 11.26 24.41
C LEU A 530 10.17 12.61 24.97
N GLU A 531 10.55 13.53 24.07
CA GLU A 531 10.88 14.92 24.42
C GLU A 531 9.93 15.91 23.74
N PHE A 532 9.32 16.80 24.50
CA PHE A 532 8.38 17.82 24.03
C PHE A 532 8.42 19.07 24.93
N ILE A 533 7.78 20.15 24.49
CA ILE A 533 7.63 21.36 25.32
C ILE A 533 6.31 21.24 26.10
N HIS A 534 6.34 21.43 27.41
CA HIS A 534 5.13 21.40 28.23
C HIS A 534 4.16 22.52 27.80
N PRO A 535 2.91 22.21 27.41
CA PRO A 535 1.98 23.19 26.81
C PRO A 535 1.64 24.42 27.66
N ILE A 536 1.69 24.29 28.98
CA ILE A 536 1.38 25.37 29.94
C ILE A 536 2.64 26.08 30.46
N THR A 537 3.58 25.34 31.05
CA THR A 537 4.81 25.93 31.63
C THR A 537 5.84 26.37 30.59
N GLY A 538 5.80 25.84 29.37
CA GLY A 538 6.83 26.11 28.35
C GLY A 538 8.16 25.39 28.59
N GLU A 539 8.26 24.58 29.64
CA GLU A 539 9.49 23.84 29.98
C GLU A 539 9.73 22.68 29.02
N LYS A 540 11.01 22.36 28.78
CA LYS A 540 11.38 21.21 27.98
C LYS A 540 11.29 19.93 28.81
N MET A 541 10.33 19.07 28.48
CA MET A 541 10.13 17.77 29.11
C MET A 541 10.90 16.69 28.37
N LYS A 542 11.59 15.82 29.12
CA LYS A 542 12.20 14.58 28.62
C LYS A 542 11.78 13.45 29.53
N ILE A 543 10.97 12.53 29.01
CA ILE A 543 10.48 11.37 29.74
C ILE A 543 11.08 10.12 29.11
N SER A 544 11.58 9.20 29.93
CA SER A 544 12.12 7.92 29.48
C SER A 544 11.60 6.75 30.29
N ARG A 545 11.28 5.65 29.60
CA ARG A 545 10.98 4.35 30.18
C ARG A 545 11.80 3.32 29.39
N LYS A 546 12.72 2.61 30.05
CA LYS A 546 13.62 1.67 29.36
C LYS A 546 12.83 0.50 28.79
N ALA A 547 13.27 0.00 27.64
CA ALA A 547 12.75 -1.26 27.11
C ALA A 547 13.20 -2.43 28.00
N ASP A 548 12.33 -3.43 28.14
CA ASP A 548 12.61 -4.65 28.91
C ASP A 548 13.51 -5.65 28.14
N PHE A 549 14.11 -5.22 27.02
CA PHE A 549 14.87 -6.04 26.09
C PHE A 549 16.08 -5.32 25.45
#